data_AF-A0A6F9B3Z6-F1
#
_entry.id   AF-A0A6F9B3Z6-F1
#
_cell.length_a   1.000
_cell.length_b   1.000
_cell.length_c   1.000
_cell.angle_alpha   90.00
_cell.angle_beta   90.00
_cell.angle_gamma   90.00
#
_symmetry.space_group_name_H-M   'P 1'
#
loop_
_entity.id
_entity.type
_entity.pdbx_description
1 polymer ?
#
loop_
_entity_poly.entity_id
_entity_poly.type
_entity_poly.pdbx_seq_one_letter_code
_entity_poly.pdbx_strand_id
1 'polypeptide(L)'
;MERMLISFVTSLRSLSERQFKSTSFHTTRELSCRLIDKEQTEKGQDEIRKTFTQEIELKQQTTSNDNFQTQIKSLRKDKTQLQSQISSLGWDLLNSTCYNFAISGAIESRSWGEARKDCLSHGADLVVVDSWEKQMDILSSTDKTNNKIQLIEVGLVMLSALLLAVDIGVGIQNSKISEKYSPPYQNLTQIRRY
;
A
#
# COMPACT_ATOMS: atom_id res chain seq x y z
N MET A 1 89.44 57.05 -0.13
CA MET A 1 89.26 55.68 -0.67
C MET A 1 88.39 54.81 0.23
N GLU A 2 88.67 54.73 1.52
CA GLU A 2 87.98 53.84 2.48
C GLU A 2 86.44 54.00 2.55
N ARG A 3 85.93 55.24 2.58
CA ARG A 3 84.48 55.50 2.58
C ARG A 3 83.76 55.02 1.31
N MET A 4 84.45 55.02 0.17
CA MET A 4 83.89 54.55 -1.10
C MET A 4 83.75 53.02 -1.11
N LEU A 5 84.73 52.31 -0.55
CA LEU A 5 84.69 50.85 -0.41
C LEU A 5 83.59 50.39 0.55
N ILE A 6 83.41 51.06 1.69
CA ILE A 6 82.34 50.76 2.64
C ILE A 6 80.96 50.91 1.98
N SER A 7 80.75 52.01 1.24
CA SER A 7 79.51 52.27 0.50
C SER A 7 79.22 51.21 -0.56
N PHE A 8 80.26 50.78 -1.29
CA PHE A 8 80.11 49.73 -2.29
C PHE A 8 79.74 48.37 -1.67
N VAL A 9 80.41 47.98 -0.57
CA VAL A 9 80.14 46.72 0.13
C VAL A 9 78.74 46.69 0.75
N THR A 10 78.28 47.78 1.37
CA THR A 10 76.90 47.87 1.88
C THR A 10 75.86 47.83 0.76
N SER A 11 76.15 48.46 -0.39
CA SER A 11 75.27 48.44 -1.55
C SER A 11 75.12 47.01 -2.13
N LEU A 12 76.24 46.29 -2.30
CA LEU A 12 76.23 44.88 -2.72
C LEU A 12 75.49 43.97 -1.74
N ARG A 13 75.71 44.14 -0.42
CA ARG A 13 74.95 43.41 0.60
C ARG A 13 73.45 43.67 0.46
N SER A 14 73.04 44.93 0.29
CA SER A 14 71.63 45.30 0.12
C SER A 14 71.00 44.73 -1.16
N LEU A 15 71.78 44.60 -2.23
CA LEU A 15 71.37 43.98 -3.49
C LEU A 15 71.18 42.48 -3.33
N SER A 16 72.13 41.80 -2.68
CA SER A 16 72.05 40.35 -2.40
C SER A 16 70.84 39.99 -1.53
N GLU A 17 70.54 40.79 -0.50
CA GLU A 17 69.37 40.59 0.36
C GLU A 17 68.06 40.79 -0.39
N ARG A 18 67.99 41.80 -1.28
CA ARG A 18 66.80 42.04 -2.11
C ARG A 18 66.56 40.91 -3.11
N GLN A 19 67.62 40.42 -3.74
CA GLN A 19 67.52 39.31 -4.68
C GLN A 19 67.11 38.02 -3.97
N PHE A 20 67.71 37.72 -2.80
CA PHE A 20 67.33 36.57 -1.98
C PHE A 20 65.86 36.63 -1.52
N LYS A 21 65.39 37.81 -1.05
CA LYS A 21 63.99 38.02 -0.66
C LYS A 21 63.03 37.81 -1.83
N SER A 22 63.38 38.31 -3.02
CA SER A 22 62.59 38.14 -4.23
C SER A 22 62.48 36.66 -4.62
N THR A 23 63.61 35.95 -4.69
CA THR A 23 63.62 34.51 -5.01
C THR A 23 62.83 33.69 -3.99
N SER A 24 63.03 33.93 -2.70
CA SER A 24 62.28 33.26 -1.62
C SER A 24 60.76 33.48 -1.76
N PHE A 25 60.33 34.71 -2.06
CA PHE A 25 58.93 35.02 -2.28
C PHE A 25 58.35 34.30 -3.52
N HIS A 26 59.08 34.28 -4.63
CA HIS A 26 58.68 33.56 -5.85
C HIS A 26 58.56 32.05 -5.60
N THR A 27 59.55 31.43 -4.96
CA THR A 27 59.51 30.00 -4.61
C THR A 27 58.36 29.68 -3.66
N THR A 28 58.09 30.54 -2.68
CA THR A 28 56.97 30.35 -1.74
C THR A 28 55.62 30.36 -2.45
N ARG A 29 55.42 31.30 -3.40
CA ARG A 29 54.19 31.33 -4.22
C ARG A 29 54.05 30.09 -5.10
N GLU A 30 55.12 29.65 -5.74
CA GLU A 30 55.10 28.47 -6.59
C GLU A 30 54.74 27.21 -5.80
N LEU A 31 55.35 27.02 -4.62
CA LEU A 31 55.00 25.92 -3.73
C LEU A 31 53.55 26.00 -3.24
N SER A 32 53.06 27.20 -2.90
CA SER A 32 51.67 27.41 -2.51
C SER A 32 50.69 27.05 -3.62
N CYS A 33 50.96 27.45 -4.87
CA CYS A 33 50.13 27.09 -6.02
C CYS A 33 50.09 25.56 -6.21
N ARG A 34 51.24 24.88 -6.14
CA ARG A 34 51.30 23.41 -6.26
C ARG A 34 50.53 22.68 -5.16
N LEU A 35 50.53 23.20 -3.93
CA LEU A 35 49.77 22.62 -2.83
C LEU A 35 48.26 22.78 -3.05
N ILE A 36 47.84 23.95 -3.52
CA ILE A 36 46.44 24.20 -3.88
C ILE A 36 46.02 23.25 -5.00
N ASP A 37 46.80 23.11 -6.07
CA ASP A 37 46.48 22.22 -7.19
C ASP A 37 46.35 20.75 -6.74
N LYS A 38 47.24 20.29 -5.84
CA LYS A 38 47.14 18.95 -5.24
C LYS A 38 45.88 18.78 -4.41
N GLU A 39 45.58 19.73 -3.53
CA GLU A 39 44.40 19.68 -2.68
C GLU A 39 43.10 19.66 -3.51
N GLN A 40 43.04 20.46 -4.57
CA GLN A 40 41.91 20.45 -5.50
C GLN A 40 41.80 19.12 -6.25
N THR A 41 42.93 18.53 -6.66
CA THR A 41 42.97 17.22 -7.31
C THR A 41 42.47 16.12 -6.38
N GLU A 42 42.89 16.11 -5.12
CA GLU A 42 42.45 15.13 -4.12
C GLU A 42 40.96 15.25 -3.81
N LYS A 43 40.45 16.48 -3.68
CA LYS A 43 39.00 16.72 -3.52
C LYS A 43 38.21 16.21 -4.72
N GLY A 44 38.65 16.50 -5.94
CA GLY A 44 38.02 15.99 -7.15
C GLY A 44 38.01 14.47 -7.22
N GLN A 45 39.10 13.81 -6.82
CA GLN A 45 39.16 12.34 -6.76
C GLN A 45 38.23 11.75 -5.70
N ASP A 46 38.09 12.40 -4.54
CA ASP A 46 37.17 11.96 -3.49
C ASP A 46 35.70 12.07 -3.92
N GLU A 47 35.32 13.16 -4.60
CA GLU A 47 33.98 13.34 -5.16
C GLU A 47 33.65 12.31 -6.25
N ILE A 48 34.61 12.04 -7.15
CA ILE A 48 34.46 10.99 -8.18
C ILE A 48 34.27 9.62 -7.52
N ARG A 49 35.08 9.31 -6.49
CA ARG A 49 34.96 8.06 -5.74
C ARG A 49 33.58 7.91 -5.11
N LYS A 50 33.08 8.96 -4.42
CA LYS A 50 31.75 8.96 -3.82
C LYS A 50 30.65 8.75 -4.85
N THR A 51 30.71 9.47 -5.97
CA THR A 51 29.74 9.37 -7.06
C THR A 51 29.71 7.95 -7.65
N PHE A 52 30.89 7.34 -7.85
CA PHE A 52 31.00 5.98 -8.35
C PHE A 52 30.43 4.93 -7.38
N THR A 53 30.70 5.09 -6.07
CA THR A 53 30.11 4.22 -5.04
C THR A 53 28.59 4.31 -5.03
N GLN A 54 28.04 5.53 -5.10
CA GLN A 54 26.59 5.75 -5.18
C GLN A 54 25.97 5.11 -6.42
N GLU A 55 26.66 5.16 -7.57
CA GLU A 55 26.17 4.52 -8.79
C GLU A 55 26.11 2.99 -8.68
N ILE A 56 27.09 2.38 -8.01
CA ILE A 56 27.08 0.94 -7.73
C ILE A 56 25.90 0.57 -6.83
N GLU A 57 25.69 1.30 -5.73
CA GLU A 57 24.58 1.07 -4.81
C GLU A 57 23.24 1.23 -5.53
N LEU A 58 23.10 2.26 -6.36
CA LEU A 58 21.90 2.48 -7.16
C LEU A 58 21.64 1.32 -8.11
N LYS A 59 22.66 0.83 -8.82
CA LYS A 59 22.54 -0.33 -9.73
C LYS A 59 22.16 -1.61 -8.98
N GLN A 60 22.70 -1.82 -7.78
CA GLN A 60 22.30 -2.95 -6.93
C GLN A 60 20.84 -2.83 -6.50
N GLN A 61 20.42 -1.65 -6.08
CA GLN A 61 19.05 -1.39 -5.65
C GLN A 61 18.05 -1.53 -6.80
N THR A 62 18.38 -1.06 -8.01
CA THR A 62 17.53 -1.25 -9.20
C THR A 62 17.39 -2.72 -9.55
N THR A 63 18.48 -3.49 -9.53
CA THR A 63 18.46 -4.93 -9.80
C THR A 63 17.59 -5.67 -8.78
N SER A 64 17.71 -5.31 -7.50
CA SER A 64 16.89 -5.87 -6.43
C SER A 64 15.41 -5.52 -6.62
N ASN A 65 15.08 -4.27 -6.93
CA ASN A 65 13.73 -3.82 -7.20
C ASN A 65 13.12 -4.57 -8.42
N ASP A 66 13.86 -4.71 -9.52
CA ASP A 66 13.38 -5.42 -10.71
C ASP A 66 13.07 -6.90 -10.43
N ASN A 67 13.91 -7.55 -9.61
CA ASN A 67 13.67 -8.90 -9.14
C ASN A 67 12.38 -8.98 -8.28
N PHE A 68 12.20 -8.05 -7.33
CA PHE A 68 10.97 -8.01 -6.51
C PHE A 68 9.73 -7.72 -7.36
N GLN A 69 9.82 -6.82 -8.33
CA GLN A 69 8.72 -6.55 -9.27
C GLN A 69 8.36 -7.80 -10.07
N THR A 70 9.34 -8.59 -10.48
CA THR A 70 9.13 -9.85 -11.19
C THR A 70 8.43 -10.88 -10.32
N GLN A 71 8.87 -11.05 -9.06
CA GLN A 71 8.22 -11.94 -8.10
C GLN A 71 6.77 -11.51 -7.81
N ILE A 72 6.53 -10.21 -7.62
CA ILE A 72 5.18 -9.66 -7.42
C ILE A 72 4.28 -9.95 -8.62
N LYS A 73 4.79 -9.81 -9.85
CA LYS A 73 4.03 -10.13 -11.07
C LYS A 73 3.67 -11.62 -11.13
N SER A 74 4.59 -12.51 -10.81
CA SER A 74 4.33 -13.96 -10.75
C SER A 74 3.27 -14.29 -9.71
N LEU A 75 3.45 -13.80 -8.47
CA LEU A 75 2.50 -14.05 -7.37
C LEU A 75 1.10 -13.51 -7.68
N ARG A 76 1.00 -12.37 -8.36
CA ARG A 76 -0.30 -11.83 -8.81
C ARG A 76 -0.96 -12.75 -9.83
N LYS A 77 -0.19 -13.27 -10.78
CA LYS A 77 -0.71 -14.22 -11.78
C LYS A 77 -1.21 -15.49 -11.09
N ASP A 78 -0.41 -16.06 -10.20
CA ASP A 78 -0.78 -17.27 -9.45
C ASP A 78 -2.02 -17.04 -8.59
N LYS A 79 -2.11 -15.88 -7.92
CA LYS A 79 -3.31 -15.47 -7.19
C LYS A 79 -4.53 -15.45 -8.09
N THR A 80 -4.47 -14.80 -9.27
CA THR A 80 -5.63 -14.76 -10.18
C THR A 80 -6.02 -16.13 -10.72
N GLN A 81 -5.04 -17.00 -10.97
CA GLN A 81 -5.27 -18.35 -11.45
C GLN A 81 -5.96 -19.19 -10.36
N LEU A 82 -5.45 -19.15 -9.13
CA LEU A 82 -6.05 -19.84 -7.98
C LEU A 82 -7.45 -19.31 -7.69
N GLN A 83 -7.65 -17.99 -7.74
CA GLN A 83 -8.97 -17.38 -7.58
C GLN A 83 -9.96 -17.90 -8.64
N SER A 84 -9.55 -17.96 -9.91
CA SER A 84 -10.40 -18.50 -10.98
C SER A 84 -10.74 -19.98 -10.77
N GLN A 85 -9.79 -20.79 -10.28
CA GLN A 85 -10.03 -22.19 -9.97
C GLN A 85 -11.02 -22.35 -8.81
N ILE A 86 -10.86 -21.57 -7.74
CA ILE A 86 -11.77 -21.58 -6.58
C ILE A 86 -13.19 -21.15 -7.00
N SER A 87 -13.33 -20.08 -7.78
CA SER A 87 -14.63 -19.64 -8.31
C SER A 87 -15.28 -20.68 -9.23
N SER A 88 -14.50 -21.44 -10.00
CA SER A 88 -15.04 -22.52 -10.83
C SER A 88 -15.66 -23.67 -10.02
N LEU A 89 -15.26 -23.82 -8.75
CA LEU A 89 -15.83 -24.78 -7.80
C LEU A 89 -17.05 -24.22 -7.05
N GLY A 90 -17.46 -22.98 -7.34
CA GLY A 90 -18.57 -22.31 -6.64
C GLY A 90 -18.18 -21.70 -5.28
N TRP A 91 -16.90 -21.42 -5.07
CA TRP A 91 -16.40 -20.79 -3.84
C TRP A 91 -15.82 -19.40 -4.15
N ASP A 92 -15.90 -18.49 -3.18
CA ASP A 92 -15.35 -17.14 -3.25
C ASP A 92 -14.18 -16.99 -2.27
N LEU A 93 -13.02 -16.55 -2.76
CA LEU A 93 -11.85 -16.27 -1.92
C LEU A 93 -11.87 -14.81 -1.44
N LEU A 94 -12.12 -14.60 -0.14
CA LEU A 94 -12.11 -13.30 0.52
C LEU A 94 -11.13 -13.31 1.70
N ASN A 95 -10.18 -12.36 1.73
CA ASN A 95 -9.19 -12.22 2.80
C ASN A 95 -8.54 -13.54 3.24
N SER A 96 -8.16 -14.36 2.23
CA SER A 96 -7.52 -15.66 2.39
C SER A 96 -8.41 -16.78 2.94
N THR A 97 -9.72 -16.57 3.02
CA THR A 97 -10.71 -17.60 3.39
C THR A 97 -11.64 -17.85 2.21
N CYS A 98 -11.95 -19.12 1.94
CA CYS A 98 -12.92 -19.51 0.91
C CYS A 98 -14.32 -19.58 1.51
N TYR A 99 -15.30 -18.99 0.84
CA TYR A 99 -16.69 -18.98 1.24
C TYR A 99 -17.53 -19.65 0.16
N ASN A 100 -18.45 -20.52 0.56
CA ASN A 100 -19.48 -21.02 -0.33
C ASN A 100 -20.81 -20.41 0.13
N PHE A 101 -21.43 -19.65 -0.75
CA PHE A 101 -22.73 -19.08 -0.48
C PHE A 101 -23.80 -19.96 -1.10
N ALA A 102 -24.61 -20.58 -0.25
CA ALA A 102 -25.79 -21.32 -0.64
C ALA A 102 -26.91 -20.34 -1.05
N ILE A 103 -26.67 -19.52 -2.08
CA ILE A 103 -27.60 -18.54 -2.64
C ILE A 103 -28.15 -19.14 -3.94
N SER A 104 -29.18 -19.98 -3.82
CA SER A 104 -30.03 -20.29 -4.96
C SER A 104 -31.48 -20.16 -4.53
N GLY A 105 -32.32 -19.59 -5.40
CA GLY A 105 -33.76 -19.43 -5.15
C GLY A 105 -34.53 -20.75 -5.05
N ALA A 106 -33.83 -21.89 -5.09
CA ALA A 106 -34.35 -23.25 -4.98
C ALA A 106 -33.95 -23.93 -3.65
N ILE A 107 -33.22 -23.25 -2.75
CA ILE A 107 -32.87 -23.81 -1.44
C ILE A 107 -34.01 -23.53 -0.47
N GLU A 108 -34.71 -24.59 -0.09
CA GLU A 108 -35.56 -24.60 1.10
C GLU A 108 -34.72 -24.19 2.32
N SER A 109 -35.26 -23.31 3.16
CA SER A 109 -34.64 -22.94 4.43
C SER A 109 -34.27 -24.19 5.22
N ARG A 110 -32.97 -24.41 5.45
CA ARG A 110 -32.45 -25.55 6.21
C ARG A 110 -32.34 -25.19 7.68
N SER A 111 -32.51 -26.17 8.56
CA SER A 111 -32.15 -25.99 9.96
C SER A 111 -30.64 -25.77 10.10
N TRP A 112 -30.20 -25.12 11.19
CA TRP A 112 -28.78 -24.91 11.48
C TRP A 112 -27.96 -26.20 11.47
N GLY A 113 -28.51 -27.29 11.98
CA GLY A 113 -27.84 -28.60 12.01
C GLY A 113 -27.64 -29.19 10.62
N GLU A 114 -28.65 -29.08 9.74
CA GLU A 114 -28.57 -29.55 8.35
C GLU A 114 -27.60 -28.71 7.53
N ALA A 115 -27.63 -27.39 7.69
CA ALA A 115 -26.69 -26.48 7.04
C ALA A 115 -25.24 -26.80 7.45
N ARG A 116 -24.99 -27.02 8.75
CA ARG A 116 -23.67 -27.42 9.23
C ARG A 116 -23.21 -28.76 8.66
N LYS A 117 -24.10 -29.76 8.64
CA LYS A 117 -23.79 -31.09 8.08
C LYS A 117 -23.44 -31.00 6.59
N ASP A 118 -24.12 -30.15 5.85
CA ASP A 118 -23.83 -29.87 4.44
C ASP A 118 -22.46 -29.21 4.26
N CYS A 119 -22.11 -28.17 5.04
CA CYS A 119 -20.78 -27.58 5.03
C CYS A 119 -19.68 -28.61 5.35
N LEU A 120 -19.89 -29.45 6.38
CA LEU A 120 -18.97 -30.51 6.77
C LEU A 120 -18.80 -31.56 5.67
N SER A 121 -19.86 -31.86 4.90
CA SER A 121 -19.78 -32.79 3.76
C SER A 121 -18.86 -32.27 2.65
N HIS A 122 -18.71 -30.95 2.54
CA HIS A 122 -17.78 -30.29 1.63
C HIS A 122 -16.40 -30.00 2.27
N GLY A 123 -16.11 -30.53 3.47
CA GLY A 123 -14.86 -30.31 4.18
C GLY A 123 -14.71 -28.91 4.78
N ALA A 124 -15.82 -28.18 4.95
CA ALA A 124 -15.88 -26.84 5.54
C ALA A 124 -16.74 -26.81 6.82
N ASP A 125 -16.92 -25.64 7.42
CA ASP A 125 -17.86 -25.42 8.52
C ASP A 125 -18.59 -24.09 8.31
N LEU A 126 -19.64 -23.85 9.10
CA LEU A 126 -20.39 -22.60 9.07
C LEU A 126 -19.49 -21.41 9.39
N VAL A 127 -19.72 -20.29 8.68
CA VAL A 127 -18.97 -19.06 8.89
C VAL A 127 -19.25 -18.48 10.27
N VAL A 128 -18.18 -18.17 11.01
CA VAL A 128 -18.25 -17.38 12.24
C VAL A 128 -17.97 -15.92 11.89
N VAL A 129 -18.96 -15.05 12.12
CA VAL A 129 -18.79 -13.59 11.97
C VAL A 129 -18.60 -12.99 13.35
N ASP A 130 -17.35 -12.79 13.73
CA ASP A 130 -16.93 -12.32 15.06
C ASP A 130 -16.39 -10.88 15.05
N SER A 131 -16.33 -10.26 13.87
CA SER A 131 -15.81 -8.91 13.65
C SER A 131 -16.63 -8.17 12.60
N TRP A 132 -16.64 -6.84 12.75
CA TRP A 132 -17.30 -5.93 11.81
C TRP A 132 -16.66 -6.00 10.43
N GLU A 133 -15.32 -6.11 10.38
CA GLU A 133 -14.54 -6.22 9.17
C GLU A 133 -14.97 -7.45 8.36
N LYS A 134 -15.03 -8.61 9.01
CA LYS A 134 -15.48 -9.86 8.39
C LYS A 134 -16.92 -9.78 7.90
N GLN A 135 -17.79 -9.12 8.65
CA GLN A 135 -19.17 -8.88 8.22
C GLN A 135 -19.20 -8.04 6.94
N MET A 136 -18.44 -6.95 6.87
CA MET A 136 -18.38 -6.08 5.69
C MET A 136 -17.77 -6.76 4.48
N ASP A 137 -16.72 -7.56 4.66
CA ASP A 137 -16.10 -8.34 3.59
C ASP A 137 -17.10 -9.30 2.95
N ILE A 138 -17.86 -10.03 3.78
CA ILE A 138 -18.88 -10.99 3.33
C ILE A 138 -20.02 -10.25 2.60
N LEU A 139 -20.57 -9.19 3.19
CA LEU A 139 -21.67 -8.43 2.60
C LEU A 139 -21.29 -7.84 1.24
N SER A 140 -20.10 -7.23 1.15
CA SER A 140 -19.59 -6.65 -0.10
C SER A 140 -19.36 -7.67 -1.22
N SER A 141 -19.14 -8.94 -0.86
CA SER A 141 -19.03 -10.05 -1.83
C SER A 141 -20.39 -10.51 -2.32
N THR A 142 -21.39 -10.56 -1.44
CA THR A 142 -22.76 -10.98 -1.79
C THR A 142 -23.51 -9.94 -2.63
N ASP A 143 -23.20 -8.65 -2.50
CA ASP A 143 -23.82 -7.59 -3.31
C ASP A 143 -23.48 -7.70 -4.80
N LYS A 144 -22.27 -8.18 -5.15
CA LYS A 144 -21.83 -8.33 -6.56
C LYS A 144 -22.69 -9.33 -7.35
N THR A 145 -23.22 -10.35 -6.68
CA THR A 145 -24.16 -11.33 -7.27
C THR A 145 -25.61 -10.83 -7.30
N ASN A 146 -25.96 -9.85 -6.46
CA ASN A 146 -27.32 -9.33 -6.30
C ASN A 146 -27.65 -8.15 -7.23
N ASN A 147 -26.65 -7.54 -7.86
CA ASN A 147 -26.83 -6.44 -8.83
C ASN A 147 -27.70 -6.81 -10.05
N LYS A 148 -27.92 -8.11 -10.32
CA LYS A 148 -28.78 -8.58 -11.41
C LYS A 148 -30.21 -8.92 -10.98
N ILE A 149 -30.47 -9.05 -9.67
CA ILE A 149 -31.79 -9.45 -9.13
C ILE A 149 -32.43 -8.33 -8.31
N GLN A 150 -31.66 -7.42 -7.69
CA GLN A 150 -32.22 -6.39 -6.79
C GLN A 150 -32.96 -5.22 -7.47
N LEU A 151 -32.74 -4.93 -8.75
CA LEU A 151 -33.45 -3.82 -9.41
C LEU A 151 -34.93 -4.12 -9.67
N ILE A 152 -35.32 -5.40 -9.77
CA ILE A 152 -36.71 -5.80 -10.01
C ILE A 152 -37.45 -5.98 -8.67
N GLU A 153 -36.80 -6.57 -7.67
CA GLU A 153 -37.42 -6.81 -6.36
C GLU A 153 -37.60 -5.52 -5.55
N VAL A 154 -36.64 -4.60 -5.54
CA VAL A 154 -36.82 -3.29 -4.88
C VAL A 154 -37.93 -2.49 -5.57
N GLY A 155 -38.05 -2.60 -6.90
CA GLY A 155 -39.14 -1.98 -7.65
C GLY A 155 -40.51 -2.54 -7.28
N LEU A 156 -40.64 -3.87 -7.15
CA LEU A 156 -41.89 -4.52 -6.74
C LEU A 156 -42.22 -4.28 -5.26
N VAL A 157 -41.22 -4.20 -4.38
CA VAL A 157 -41.39 -3.84 -2.97
C VAL A 157 -41.84 -2.38 -2.83
N MET A 158 -41.31 -1.46 -3.65
CA MET A 158 -41.75 -0.07 -3.68
C MET A 158 -43.14 0.09 -4.30
N LEU A 159 -43.46 -0.68 -5.35
CA LEU A 159 -44.79 -0.67 -5.96
C LEU A 159 -45.85 -1.26 -5.00
N SER A 160 -45.52 -2.34 -4.30
CA SER A 160 -46.38 -2.90 -3.26
C SER A 160 -46.49 -1.99 -2.04
N ALA A 161 -45.42 -1.29 -1.63
CA ALA A 161 -45.49 -0.29 -0.56
C ALA A 161 -46.37 0.92 -0.96
N LEU A 162 -46.34 1.34 -2.23
CA LEU A 162 -47.21 2.40 -2.74
C LEU A 162 -48.68 1.96 -2.83
N LEU A 163 -48.95 0.72 -3.25
CA LEU A 163 -50.30 0.15 -3.25
C LEU A 163 -50.82 -0.04 -1.81
N LEU A 164 -49.97 -0.52 -0.89
CA LEU A 164 -50.27 -0.62 0.53
C LEU A 164 -50.52 0.76 1.15
N ALA A 165 -49.83 1.83 0.74
CA ALA A 165 -50.09 3.18 1.23
C ALA A 165 -51.47 3.72 0.80
N VAL A 166 -51.94 3.33 -0.40
CA VAL A 166 -53.30 3.66 -0.88
C VAL A 166 -54.35 2.85 -0.12
N ASP A 167 -54.08 1.57 0.16
CA ASP A 167 -54.95 0.70 0.97
C ASP A 167 -54.99 1.10 2.45
N ILE A 168 -53.88 1.59 3.01
CA ILE A 168 -53.78 2.15 4.36
C ILE A 168 -54.52 3.50 4.44
N GLY A 169 -54.48 4.33 3.39
CA GLY A 169 -55.23 5.59 3.31
C GLY A 169 -56.76 5.40 3.35
N VAL A 170 -57.26 4.32 2.74
CA VAL A 170 -58.68 3.92 2.81
C VAL A 170 -58.98 3.11 4.09
N GLY A 171 -58.01 2.32 4.58
CA GLY A 171 -58.14 1.45 5.75
C GLY A 171 -58.04 2.14 7.12
N ILE A 172 -57.35 3.29 7.22
CA ILE A 172 -57.26 4.10 8.46
C ILE A 172 -58.66 4.63 8.87
N GLN A 173 -59.57 4.81 7.92
CA GLN A 173 -60.95 5.21 8.21
C GLN A 173 -61.78 4.07 8.83
N ASN A 174 -61.37 2.80 8.66
CA ASN A 174 -62.17 1.64 9.02
C ASN A 174 -61.69 0.80 10.21
N SER A 175 -60.47 0.96 10.74
CA SER A 175 -60.10 0.09 11.88
C SER A 175 -59.06 0.66 12.83
N LYS A 176 -59.51 1.68 13.58
CA LYS A 176 -59.33 1.75 15.05
C LYS A 176 -59.76 0.45 15.81
N ILE A 177 -59.90 -0.69 15.13
CA ILE A 177 -60.51 -1.94 15.59
C ILE A 177 -59.46 -3.03 15.82
N SER A 178 -58.27 -2.96 15.20
CA SER A 178 -57.26 -4.02 15.34
C SER A 178 -56.01 -3.58 16.12
N GLU A 179 -56.17 -2.67 17.07
CA GLU A 179 -55.18 -2.36 18.13
C GLU A 179 -54.96 -3.55 19.10
N LYS A 180 -55.38 -4.77 18.72
CA LYS A 180 -55.49 -5.94 19.61
C LYS A 180 -54.57 -7.12 19.26
N TYR A 181 -53.92 -7.16 18.10
CA TYR A 181 -53.11 -8.33 17.71
C TYR A 181 -51.82 -7.95 16.95
N SER A 182 -50.69 -8.06 17.64
CA SER A 182 -49.31 -7.69 17.25
C SER A 182 -48.55 -8.83 16.53
N PRO A 183 -47.62 -8.56 15.58
CA PRO A 183 -46.73 -9.59 15.01
C PRO A 183 -45.26 -9.54 15.54
N PRO A 184 -44.54 -10.68 15.55
CA PRO A 184 -43.18 -10.81 16.06
C PRO A 184 -42.12 -10.61 14.98
N TYR A 185 -41.00 -9.94 15.31
CA TYR A 185 -39.80 -9.97 14.47
C TYR A 185 -38.76 -10.91 15.11
N GLN A 186 -38.40 -11.99 14.40
CA GLN A 186 -37.33 -12.91 14.77
C GLN A 186 -36.14 -12.81 13.82
N ASN A 187 -34.96 -12.89 14.44
CA ASN A 187 -33.67 -13.36 13.95
C ASN A 187 -32.80 -12.41 13.13
N LEU A 188 -32.08 -11.54 13.84
CA LEU A 188 -30.63 -11.38 13.66
C LEU A 188 -29.94 -11.30 15.05
N THR A 189 -29.03 -12.25 15.28
CA THR A 189 -27.93 -12.29 16.29
C THR A 189 -28.22 -12.30 17.81
N GLN A 190 -27.91 -13.41 18.49
CA GLN A 190 -27.06 -13.40 19.72
C GLN A 190 -26.40 -14.77 20.05
N ILE A 191 -25.08 -14.79 19.89
CA ILE A 191 -23.96 -15.37 20.69
C ILE A 191 -24.21 -16.52 21.71
N ARG A 192 -23.37 -17.57 21.55
CA ARG A 192 -22.67 -18.48 22.50
C ARG A 192 -23.32 -18.74 23.89
N ARG A 193 -23.46 -20.02 24.25
CA ARG A 193 -23.11 -20.49 25.60
C ARG A 193 -22.26 -21.76 25.54
N TYR A 194 -21.34 -21.82 26.49
CA TYR A 194 -20.47 -22.95 26.81
C TYR A 194 -21.26 -24.24 27.06
#